data_AF-A0A699J677-F1
#
_entry.id   AF-A0A699J677-F1
#
_cell.length_a   1.000
_cell.length_b   1.000
_cell.length_c   1.000
_cell.angle_alpha   90.00
_cell.angle_beta   90.00
_cell.angle_gamma   90.00
#
_symmetry.space_group_name_H-M   'P 1'
#
loop_
_entity.id
_entity.type
_entity.pdbx_description
1 polymer ?
#
loop_
_entity_poly.entity_id
_entity_poly.type
_entity_poly.pdbx_seq_one_letter_code
_entity_poly.pdbx_strand_id
1 'polypeptide(L)'
;EKCHFMVKEGIVLGHKISKSGIEVDRAKGNVIAKLPHPTSVKGAENLVADHLSRLENPHQDELENKEIIKTFPLKTLEHKAYWALKHYNFDLKTMGDHQKVQLNELNELRDQTYENSLIYKEKTKKIHESKIKNRVFNVGDRVLLFSSRLKILSGKLKTRWIEPFTVAHVFPYGTIELS
;
A
#
# COMPACT_ATOMS: atom_id res chain seq x y z
N GLU A 1 11.25 -23.26 9.81
CA GLU A 1 11.63 -24.61 9.36
C GLU A 1 11.82 -24.59 7.84
N LYS A 2 12.81 -25.29 7.28
CA LYS A 2 12.96 -25.49 5.82
C LYS A 2 12.89 -26.99 5.54
N CYS A 3 11.89 -27.42 4.75
CA CYS A 3 11.67 -28.82 4.37
C CYS A 3 12.57 -29.22 3.19
N HIS A 4 13.11 -30.44 3.23
CA HIS A 4 13.86 -31.06 2.13
C HIS A 4 12.94 -32.05 1.38
N PHE A 5 12.79 -31.90 0.07
CA PHE A 5 12.02 -32.84 -0.77
C PHE A 5 12.95 -33.92 -1.34
N MET A 6 12.59 -35.20 -1.16
CA MET A 6 13.41 -36.39 -1.51
C MET A 6 13.16 -36.95 -2.93
N VAL A 7 12.63 -36.17 -3.88
CA VAL A 7 12.23 -36.68 -5.22
C VAL A 7 13.16 -36.13 -6.31
N LYS A 8 13.64 -37.00 -7.21
CA LYS A 8 14.58 -36.62 -8.29
C LYS A 8 13.94 -35.75 -9.38
N GLU A 9 12.64 -35.94 -9.62
CA GLU A 9 11.84 -35.12 -10.54
C GLU A 9 10.35 -35.18 -10.15
N GLY A 10 9.61 -34.07 -10.27
CA GLY A 10 8.18 -34.01 -9.97
C GLY A 10 7.50 -32.79 -10.57
N ILE A 11 6.18 -32.86 -10.79
CA ILE A 11 5.40 -31.72 -11.31
C ILE A 11 4.76 -30.97 -10.16
N VAL A 12 5.08 -29.67 -10.05
CA VAL A 12 4.53 -28.77 -9.05
C VAL A 12 4.03 -27.51 -9.76
N LEU A 13 2.74 -27.19 -9.57
CA LEU A 13 2.07 -26.03 -10.17
C LEU A 13 2.21 -25.95 -11.72
N GLY A 14 2.25 -27.11 -12.38
CA GLY A 14 2.33 -27.22 -13.84
C GLY A 14 3.72 -26.93 -14.41
N HIS A 15 4.77 -27.06 -13.60
CA HIS A 15 6.15 -27.05 -14.05
C HIS A 15 6.83 -28.34 -13.60
N LYS A 16 7.68 -28.88 -14.48
CA LYS A 16 8.48 -30.06 -14.21
C LYS A 16 9.72 -29.61 -13.45
N ILE A 17 9.88 -30.06 -12.22
CA ILE A 17 11.00 -29.72 -11.34
C ILE A 17 11.90 -30.93 -11.26
N SER A 18 13.16 -30.80 -11.68
CA SER A 18 14.16 -31.86 -11.64
C SER A 18 15.48 -31.35 -11.06
N LYS A 19 16.48 -32.22 -10.95
CA LYS A 19 17.83 -31.82 -10.51
C LYS A 19 18.53 -30.86 -11.50
N SER A 20 18.12 -30.81 -12.78
CA SER A 20 18.70 -29.90 -13.78
C SER A 20 18.06 -28.51 -13.79
N GLY A 21 16.86 -28.36 -13.23
CA GLY A 21 16.16 -27.07 -13.20
C GLY A 21 14.65 -27.22 -13.26
N ILE A 22 13.97 -26.10 -13.54
CA ILE A 22 12.51 -26.03 -13.66
C ILE A 22 12.19 -25.81 -15.14
N GLU A 23 11.46 -26.75 -15.74
CA GLU A 23 11.01 -26.69 -17.12
C GLU A 23 9.49 -26.46 -17.19
N VAL A 24 9.05 -25.64 -18.14
CA VAL A 24 7.62 -25.45 -18.41
C VAL A 24 7.08 -26.72 -19.05
N ASP A 25 6.07 -27.31 -18.41
CA ASP A 25 5.45 -28.53 -18.91
C ASP A 25 4.88 -28.33 -20.32
N ARG A 26 5.16 -29.28 -21.22
CA ARG A 26 4.82 -29.18 -22.65
C ARG A 26 3.31 -29.04 -22.88
N ALA A 27 2.47 -29.63 -22.02
CA ALA A 27 1.02 -29.48 -22.13
C ALA A 27 0.57 -28.04 -21.86
N LYS A 28 1.29 -27.32 -21.00
CA LYS A 28 1.02 -25.92 -20.67
C LYS A 28 1.30 -24.97 -21.85
N GLY A 29 2.39 -25.21 -22.59
CA GLY A 29 2.69 -24.46 -23.82
C GLY A 29 1.62 -24.61 -24.91
N ASN A 30 1.09 -25.83 -25.07
CA ASN A 30 0.02 -26.11 -26.04
C ASN A 30 -1.31 -25.43 -25.69
N VAL A 31 -1.57 -25.15 -24.41
CA VAL A 31 -2.76 -24.41 -23.96
C VAL A 31 -2.63 -22.93 -24.29
N ILE A 32 -1.45 -22.35 -24.08
CA ILE A 32 -1.17 -20.93 -24.37
C ILE A 32 -1.27 -20.64 -25.87
N ALA A 33 -0.73 -21.53 -26.72
CA ALA A 33 -0.81 -21.38 -28.18
C ALA A 33 -2.25 -21.39 -28.73
N LYS A 34 -3.22 -21.89 -27.95
CA LYS A 34 -4.64 -21.94 -28.33
C LYS A 34 -5.48 -20.79 -27.76
N LEU A 35 -4.88 -19.88 -26.98
CA LEU A 35 -5.61 -18.74 -26.43
C LEU A 35 -5.88 -17.69 -27.52
N PRO A 36 -7.06 -17.04 -27.48
CA PRO A 36 -7.41 -16.01 -28.45
C PRO A 36 -6.48 -14.80 -28.30
N HIS A 37 -6.07 -14.22 -29.44
CA HIS A 37 -5.22 -13.04 -29.44
C HIS A 37 -6.01 -11.82 -28.91
N PRO A 38 -5.45 -11.05 -27.99
CA PRO A 38 -6.16 -9.92 -27.38
C PRO A 38 -6.39 -8.82 -28.43
N THR A 39 -7.65 -8.51 -28.69
CA THR A 39 -8.07 -7.51 -29.69
C THR A 39 -8.14 -6.09 -29.13
N SER A 40 -7.89 -5.90 -27.83
CA SER A 40 -7.94 -4.61 -27.17
C SER A 40 -6.75 -4.42 -26.22
N VAL A 41 -6.31 -3.16 -26.10
CA VAL A 41 -5.18 -2.75 -25.25
C VAL A 41 -5.39 -3.18 -23.80
N LYS A 42 -6.60 -3.01 -23.26
CA LYS A 42 -6.97 -3.46 -21.92
C LYS A 42 -6.87 -4.99 -21.75
N GLY A 43 -7.21 -5.74 -22.80
CA GLY A 43 -7.09 -7.19 -22.81
C GLY A 43 -5.64 -7.66 -22.82
N ALA A 44 -4.77 -6.97 -23.57
CA ALA A 44 -3.34 -7.25 -23.60
C ALA A 44 -2.65 -6.87 -22.27
N GLU A 45 -3.00 -5.72 -21.69
CA GLU A 45 -2.48 -5.27 -20.38
C GLU A 45 -2.82 -6.23 -19.25
N ASN A 46 -4.06 -6.73 -19.21
CA ASN A 46 -4.48 -7.70 -18.19
C ASN A 46 -3.79 -9.06 -18.36
N LEU A 47 -3.56 -9.50 -19.61
CA LEU A 47 -2.86 -10.75 -19.90
C LEU A 47 -1.37 -10.65 -19.53
N VAL A 48 -0.73 -9.53 -19.88
CA VAL A 48 0.67 -9.24 -19.54
C VAL A 48 0.84 -9.12 -18.03
N ALA A 49 -0.09 -8.49 -17.31
CA ALA A 49 -0.05 -8.40 -15.85
C ALA A 49 -0.18 -9.78 -15.17
N ASP A 50 -1.07 -10.65 -15.67
CA ASP A 50 -1.21 -12.03 -15.17
C ASP A 50 0.05 -12.88 -15.45
N HIS A 51 0.70 -12.69 -16.61
CA HIS A 51 1.91 -13.42 -16.98
C HIS A 51 3.18 -12.95 -16.25
N LEU A 52 3.34 -11.64 -16.04
CA LEU A 52 4.49 -11.06 -15.33
C LEU A 52 4.48 -11.42 -13.83
N SER A 53 3.30 -11.53 -13.23
CA SER A 53 3.11 -12.02 -11.86
C SER A 53 3.65 -13.45 -11.64
N ARG A 54 3.91 -14.21 -12.71
CA ARG A 54 4.27 -15.65 -12.67
C ARG A 54 5.73 -15.95 -13.05
N LEU A 55 6.52 -14.95 -13.44
CA LEU A 55 7.91 -15.11 -13.93
C LEU A 55 9.01 -14.76 -12.92
N GLU A 56 8.66 -14.45 -11.67
CA GLU A 56 9.64 -14.08 -10.65
C GLU A 56 10.28 -15.32 -9.99
N ASN A 57 11.19 -16.02 -10.70
CA ASN A 57 12.34 -16.78 -10.17
C ASN A 57 13.25 -17.39 -11.28
N PRO A 58 14.57 -17.14 -11.32
CA PRO A 58 15.44 -17.58 -12.43
C PRO A 58 16.53 -18.58 -12.02
N HIS A 59 16.71 -19.64 -12.79
CA HIS A 59 17.93 -20.44 -13.02
C HIS A 59 17.58 -21.42 -14.15
N GLN A 60 18.39 -21.81 -15.12
CA GLN A 60 19.73 -21.53 -15.64
C GLN A 60 19.77 -22.36 -16.95
N ASP A 61 20.38 -21.90 -18.05
CA ASP A 61 21.09 -22.85 -18.92
C ASP A 61 22.00 -22.14 -19.94
N GLU A 62 23.29 -22.21 -19.62
CA GLU A 62 24.40 -22.12 -20.54
C GLU A 62 24.66 -23.53 -21.09
N LEU A 63 24.30 -23.84 -22.33
CA LEU A 63 25.06 -24.76 -23.20
C LEU A 63 24.32 -24.90 -24.53
N GLU A 64 24.74 -24.15 -25.55
CA GLU A 64 24.56 -24.50 -26.99
C GLU A 64 25.08 -23.41 -27.94
N ASN A 65 25.68 -22.33 -27.43
CA ASN A 65 26.22 -21.24 -28.26
C ASN A 65 27.58 -21.53 -28.92
N LYS A 66 28.03 -22.79 -29.00
CA LYS A 66 29.39 -23.11 -29.46
C LYS A 66 29.54 -23.52 -30.93
N GLU A 67 28.47 -23.60 -31.72
CA GLU A 67 28.67 -24.07 -33.11
C GLU A 67 27.86 -23.40 -34.24
N ILE A 68 26.93 -22.48 -33.97
CA ILE A 68 25.95 -22.11 -35.03
C ILE A 68 26.31 -20.87 -35.86
N ILE A 69 27.28 -20.03 -35.49
CA ILE A 69 27.35 -18.68 -36.10
C ILE A 69 28.52 -18.48 -37.06
N LYS A 70 28.28 -18.87 -38.32
CA LYS A 70 29.02 -18.43 -39.51
C LYS A 70 28.87 -16.91 -39.76
N THR A 71 29.64 -16.15 -39.00
CA THR A 71 30.50 -14.99 -39.35
C THR A 71 30.03 -13.74 -40.13
N PHE A 72 28.91 -13.61 -40.86
CA PHE A 72 28.68 -12.33 -41.60
C PHE A 72 27.33 -11.58 -41.57
N PRO A 73 26.25 -12.03 -40.87
CA PRO A 73 25.14 -11.13 -40.51
C PRO A 73 24.91 -10.94 -39.00
N LEU A 74 25.56 -11.71 -38.13
CA LEU A 74 25.25 -11.72 -36.70
C LEU A 74 25.79 -10.51 -35.94
N LYS A 75 27.01 -10.07 -36.25
CA LYS A 75 27.68 -8.96 -35.55
C LYS A 75 26.90 -7.64 -35.65
N THR A 76 26.21 -7.43 -36.78
CA THR A 76 25.32 -6.27 -36.99
C THR A 76 24.03 -6.38 -36.18
N LEU A 77 23.50 -7.59 -36.02
CA LEU A 77 22.28 -7.84 -35.24
C LEU A 77 22.56 -7.72 -33.73
N GLU A 78 23.67 -8.28 -33.25
CA GLU A 78 24.12 -8.15 -31.85
C GLU A 78 24.37 -6.69 -31.46
N HIS A 79 25.01 -5.92 -32.34
CA HIS A 79 25.23 -4.50 -32.10
C HIS A 79 23.91 -3.72 -32.03
N LYS A 80 22.95 -3.99 -32.92
CA LYS A 80 21.61 -3.37 -32.87
C LYS A 80 20.84 -3.76 -31.62
N ALA A 81 20.91 -5.03 -31.21
CA ALA A 81 20.30 -5.51 -29.97
C ALA A 81 20.94 -4.86 -28.73
N TYR A 82 22.27 -4.71 -28.73
CA TYR A 82 23.01 -4.02 -27.68
C TYR A 82 22.58 -2.55 -27.53
N TRP A 83 22.46 -1.81 -28.64
CA TRP A 83 22.00 -0.42 -28.60
C TRP A 83 20.53 -0.30 -28.17
N ALA A 84 19.65 -1.19 -28.66
CA ALA A 84 18.25 -1.22 -28.23
C ALA A 84 18.13 -1.49 -26.72
N LEU A 85 18.89 -2.45 -26.19
CA LEU A 85 18.93 -2.75 -24.76
C LEU A 85 19.51 -1.58 -23.95
N LYS A 86 20.55 -0.92 -24.46
CA LYS A 86 21.16 0.25 -23.80
C LYS A 86 20.20 1.42 -23.73
N HIS A 87 19.44 1.69 -24.80
CA HIS A 87 18.40 2.71 -24.82
C HIS A 87 17.25 2.36 -23.86
N TYR A 88 16.76 1.12 -23.90
CA TYR A 88 15.71 0.65 -22.98
C TYR A 88 16.12 0.79 -21.51
N ASN A 89 17.34 0.38 -21.15
CA ASN A 89 17.86 0.53 -19.79
C ASN A 89 18.02 2.00 -19.37
N PHE A 90 18.36 2.88 -20.30
CA PHE A 90 18.45 4.32 -20.04
C PHE A 90 17.07 4.93 -19.77
N ASP A 91 16.07 4.55 -20.57
CA ASP A 91 14.70 5.01 -20.40
C ASP A 91 14.12 4.51 -19.07
N LEU A 92 14.38 3.26 -18.70
CA LEU A 92 13.99 2.70 -17.41
C LEU A 92 14.59 3.46 -16.23
N LYS A 93 15.89 3.81 -16.28
CA LYS A 93 16.54 4.58 -15.22
C LYS A 93 15.96 5.98 -15.10
N THR A 94 15.78 6.66 -16.24
CA THR A 94 15.18 8.00 -16.31
C THR A 94 13.74 8.00 -15.78
N MET A 95 12.95 6.97 -16.13
CA MET A 95 11.59 6.77 -15.64
C MET A 95 11.56 6.50 -14.13
N GLY A 96 12.48 5.67 -13.61
CA GLY A 96 12.61 5.41 -12.17
C GLY A 96 13.00 6.66 -11.37
N ASP A 97 13.94 7.45 -11.88
CA ASP A 97 14.34 8.72 -11.27
C ASP A 97 13.17 9.72 -11.29
N HIS A 98 12.43 9.82 -12.40
CA HIS A 98 11.24 10.66 -12.50
C HIS A 98 10.15 10.24 -11.50
N GLN A 99 9.86 8.94 -11.41
CA GLN A 99 8.88 8.40 -10.46
C GLN A 99 9.28 8.68 -9.01
N LYS A 100 10.58 8.60 -8.69
CA LYS A 100 11.10 8.91 -7.35
C LYS A 100 10.89 10.39 -6.99
N VAL A 101 11.13 11.31 -7.93
CA VAL A 101 10.86 12.74 -7.73
C VAL A 101 9.37 12.98 -7.49
N GLN A 102 8.50 12.39 -8.32
CA GLN A 102 7.04 12.49 -8.15
C GLN A 102 6.56 11.96 -6.79
N LEU A 103 7.12 10.85 -6.32
CA LEU A 103 6.79 10.30 -5.00
C LEU A 103 7.24 11.21 -3.86
N ASN A 104 8.40 11.86 -3.98
CA ASN A 104 8.90 12.79 -2.99
C ASN A 104 8.00 14.04 -2.90
N GLU A 105 7.65 14.64 -4.03
CA GLU A 105 6.70 15.77 -4.09
C GLU A 105 5.35 15.41 -3.45
N LEU A 106 4.83 14.21 -3.73
CA LEU A 106 3.59 13.73 -3.13
C LEU A 106 3.71 13.59 -1.60
N ASN A 107 4.85 13.13 -1.11
CA ASN A 107 5.09 12.99 0.33
C ASN A 107 5.15 14.36 1.02
N GLU A 108 5.84 15.33 0.42
CA GLU A 108 5.90 16.71 0.93
C GLU A 108 4.51 17.34 1.03
N LEU A 109 3.65 17.14 0.02
CA LEU A 109 2.26 17.62 0.05
C LEU A 109 1.44 16.98 1.18
N ARG A 110 1.68 15.69 1.47
CA ARG A 110 1.02 14.99 2.58
C ARG A 110 1.46 15.56 3.92
N ASP A 111 2.76 15.77 4.10
CA ASP A 111 3.32 16.32 5.33
C ASP A 111 2.78 17.74 5.58
N GLN A 112 2.75 18.58 4.54
CA GLN A 112 2.13 19.91 4.62
C GLN A 112 0.64 19.84 4.99
N THR A 113 -0.11 18.92 4.38
CA THR A 113 -1.54 18.72 4.69
C THR A 113 -1.74 18.29 6.14
N TYR A 114 -0.90 17.38 6.63
CA TYR A 114 -0.93 16.90 8.01
C TYR A 114 -0.68 18.04 9.00
N GLU A 115 0.39 18.80 8.81
CA GLU A 115 0.73 19.95 9.65
C GLU A 115 -0.36 21.03 9.64
N ASN A 116 -0.87 21.37 8.45
CA ASN A 116 -1.99 22.32 8.32
C ASN A 116 -3.23 21.84 9.08
N SER A 117 -3.52 20.54 9.06
CA SER A 117 -4.63 19.96 9.79
C SER A 117 -4.44 20.03 11.31
N LEU A 118 -3.22 19.81 11.80
CA LEU A 118 -2.87 19.93 13.21
C LEU A 118 -3.03 21.37 13.69
N ILE A 119 -2.47 22.32 12.93
CA ILE A 119 -2.58 23.76 13.21
C ILE A 119 -4.05 24.20 13.25
N TYR A 120 -4.88 23.73 12.32
CA TYR A 120 -6.31 24.04 12.31
C TYR A 120 -7.02 23.52 13.58
N LYS A 121 -6.76 22.27 13.97
CA LYS A 121 -7.32 21.66 15.18
C LYS A 121 -6.87 22.41 16.44
N GLU A 122 -5.61 22.80 16.50
CA GLU A 122 -5.07 23.53 17.65
C GLU A 122 -5.67 24.94 17.75
N LYS A 123 -5.75 25.67 16.64
CA LYS A 123 -6.39 27.00 16.59
C LYS A 123 -7.86 26.94 16.99
N THR A 124 -8.61 25.98 16.46
CA THR A 124 -10.03 25.80 16.80
C THR A 124 -10.22 25.42 18.27
N LYS A 125 -9.36 24.53 18.82
CA LYS A 125 -9.33 24.21 20.24
C LYS A 125 -9.06 25.44 21.11
N LYS A 126 -8.04 26.24 20.76
CA LYS A 126 -7.68 27.46 21.50
C LYS A 126 -8.82 28.48 21.50
N ILE A 127 -9.49 28.67 20.36
CA ILE A 127 -10.67 29.55 20.26
C ILE A 127 -11.84 29.00 21.08
N HIS A 128 -12.04 27.68 21.10
CA HIS A 128 -13.08 27.06 21.90
C HIS A 128 -12.80 27.25 23.39
N GLU A 129 -11.59 26.91 23.85
CA GLU A 129 -11.16 27.06 25.24
C GLU A 129 -11.20 28.51 25.70
N SER A 130 -10.80 29.47 24.86
CA SER A 130 -10.87 30.90 25.21
C SER A 130 -12.30 31.42 25.39
N LYS A 131 -13.31 30.72 24.82
CA LYS A 131 -14.73 31.05 24.99
C LYS A 131 -15.36 30.38 26.22
N ILE A 132 -14.70 29.37 26.80
CA ILE A 132 -15.18 28.73 28.03
C ILE A 132 -14.99 29.73 29.16
N LYS A 133 -16.11 30.23 29.70
CA LYS A 133 -16.09 31.09 30.87
C LYS A 133 -15.83 30.23 32.10
N ASN A 134 -14.85 30.61 32.91
CA ASN A 134 -14.67 30.04 34.24
C ASN A 134 -15.92 30.36 35.05
N ARG A 135 -16.66 29.33 35.44
CA ARG A 135 -17.86 29.47 36.27
C ARG A 135 -17.50 29.03 37.68
N VAL A 136 -17.61 29.95 38.63
CA VAL A 136 -17.56 29.65 40.06
C VAL A 136 -18.97 29.25 40.47
N PHE A 137 -19.10 28.10 41.10
CA PHE A 137 -20.36 27.61 41.64
C PHE A 137 -20.43 27.91 43.13
N ASN A 138 -21.61 28.28 43.61
CA ASN A 138 -21.90 28.45 45.02
C ASN A 138 -22.86 27.36 45.50
N VAL A 139 -22.80 27.05 46.80
CA VAL A 139 -23.76 26.15 47.43
C VAL A 139 -25.17 26.73 47.27
N GLY A 140 -26.13 25.91 46.82
CA GLY A 140 -27.50 26.30 46.51
C GLY A 140 -27.76 26.67 45.04
N ASP A 141 -26.73 26.79 44.20
CA ASP A 141 -26.92 27.05 42.77
C ASP A 141 -27.62 25.88 42.06
N ARG A 142 -28.47 26.18 41.08
CA ARG A 142 -29.07 25.17 40.18
C ARG A 142 -28.20 24.95 38.95
N VAL A 143 -27.81 23.70 38.72
CA VAL A 143 -26.92 23.31 37.61
C VAL A 143 -27.47 22.12 36.84
N LEU A 144 -27.18 22.06 35.54
CA LEU A 144 -27.52 20.90 34.70
C LEU A 144 -26.30 20.00 34.56
N LEU A 145 -26.50 18.70 34.69
CA LEU A 145 -25.43 17.71 34.51
C LEU A 145 -25.35 17.30 33.05
N PHE A 146 -24.19 17.50 32.42
CA PHE A 146 -23.92 16.99 31.07
C PHE A 146 -23.51 15.51 31.13
N SER A 147 -24.33 14.64 30.56
CA SER A 147 -24.05 13.21 30.43
C SER A 147 -23.62 12.90 29.00
N SER A 148 -22.36 12.53 28.82
CA SER A 148 -21.86 12.02 27.54
C SER A 148 -21.54 10.53 27.68
N ARG A 149 -22.09 9.70 26.79
CA ARG A 149 -21.82 8.26 26.72
C ARG A 149 -21.26 7.94 25.35
N LEU A 150 -20.01 7.49 25.31
CA LEU A 150 -19.36 6.99 24.10
C LEU A 150 -19.80 5.53 23.88
N LYS A 151 -20.39 5.25 22.72
CA LYS A 151 -20.66 3.87 22.30
C LYS A 151 -19.55 3.39 21.37
N ILE A 152 -18.76 2.42 21.84
CA ILE A 152 -17.58 1.87 21.15
C ILE A 152 -17.92 1.40 19.71
N LEU A 153 -19.11 0.84 19.49
CA LEU A 153 -19.48 0.24 18.19
C LEU A 153 -20.26 1.15 17.24
N SER A 154 -20.73 2.34 17.67
CA SER A 154 -21.55 3.21 16.80
C SER A 154 -20.86 4.51 16.37
N GLY A 155 -19.63 4.78 16.83
CA GLY A 155 -18.86 6.00 16.53
C GLY A 155 -19.51 7.32 16.95
N LYS A 156 -20.78 7.32 17.36
CA LYS A 156 -21.57 8.48 17.75
C LYS A 156 -21.59 8.64 19.27
N LEU A 157 -21.21 9.82 19.73
CA LEU A 157 -21.38 10.24 21.12
C LEU A 157 -22.87 10.51 21.38
N LYS A 158 -23.44 9.89 22.42
CA LYS A 158 -24.78 10.29 22.91
C LYS A 158 -24.60 11.31 24.02
N THR A 159 -25.06 12.54 23.78
CA THR A 159 -25.01 13.65 24.75
C THR A 159 -26.42 13.96 25.24
N ARG A 160 -26.59 14.09 26.56
CA ARG A 160 -27.85 14.47 27.20
C ARG A 160 -27.57 15.44 28.34
N TRP A 161 -28.38 16.49 28.46
CA TRP A 161 -28.46 17.30 29.67
C TRP A 161 -29.47 16.65 30.61
N ILE A 162 -29.05 16.34 31.83
CA ILE A 162 -29.89 15.78 32.89
C ILE A 162 -30.47 16.95 33.69
N GLU A 163 -31.64 16.71 34.30
CA GLU A 163 -32.45 17.67 35.07
C GLU A 163 -31.67 18.57 36.05
N PRO A 164 -32.25 19.68 36.51
CA PRO A 164 -31.58 20.61 37.41
C PRO A 164 -31.27 19.96 38.76
N PHE A 165 -29.99 19.99 39.14
CA PHE A 165 -29.51 19.61 40.46
C PHE A 165 -29.17 20.85 41.27
N THR A 166 -29.17 20.70 42.60
CA THR A 166 -28.71 21.76 43.50
C THR A 166 -27.28 21.46 43.93
N VAL A 167 -26.41 22.47 43.93
CA VAL A 167 -25.03 22.33 44.44
C VAL A 167 -25.10 22.19 45.96
N ALA A 168 -24.73 21.02 46.48
CA ALA A 168 -24.73 20.71 47.90
C ALA A 168 -23.44 21.18 48.59
N HIS A 169 -22.30 20.95 47.95
CA HIS A 169 -20.99 21.31 48.48
C HIS A 169 -20.02 21.69 47.36
N VAL A 170 -19.11 22.65 47.63
CA VAL A 170 -18.06 23.08 46.70
C VAL A 170 -16.71 22.88 47.37
N PHE A 171 -15.87 22.04 46.80
CA PHE A 171 -14.55 21.76 47.34
C PHE A 171 -13.52 22.82 46.91
N PRO A 172 -12.44 23.05 47.66
CA PRO A 172 -11.40 24.04 47.33
C PRO A 172 -10.75 23.83 45.95
N TYR A 173 -10.74 22.59 45.47
CA TYR A 173 -10.22 22.19 44.16
C TYR A 173 -11.24 22.31 43.01
N GLY A 174 -12.43 22.88 43.25
CA GLY A 174 -13.43 23.21 42.23
C GLY A 174 -14.41 22.08 41.89
N THR A 175 -14.29 20.90 42.51
CA THR A 175 -15.32 19.86 42.39
C THR A 175 -16.57 20.27 43.15
N ILE A 176 -17.73 19.96 42.56
CA ILE A 176 -19.04 20.22 43.15
C ILE A 176 -19.75 18.91 43.44
N GLU A 177 -20.41 18.84 44.59
CA GLU A 177 -21.33 17.78 44.94
C GLU A 177 -22.77 18.22 44.63
N LEU A 178 -23.57 17.33 44.06
CA LEU A 178 -24.93 17.60 43.62
C LEU A 178 -25.94 16.83 44.47
N SER A 179 -27.06 17.46 44.83
CA SER A 179 -28.22 16.87 45.51
C SER A 179 -29.50 17.01 44.71
#